data_AF-A0A7Y6XPE9-F1
#
_entry.id   AF-A0A7Y6XPE9-F1
#
_cell.length_a   1.000
_cell.length_b   1.000
_cell.length_c   1.000
_cell.angle_alpha   90.00
_cell.angle_beta   90.00
_cell.angle_gamma   90.00
#
_symmetry.space_group_name_H-M   'P 1'
#
loop_
_entity.id
_entity.type
_entity.pdbx_description
1 polymer ?
#
loop_
_entity_poly.entity_id
_entity_poly.type
_entity_poly.pdbx_seq_one_letter_code
_entity_poly.pdbx_strand_id
1 'polypeptide(L)'
;MELNKYSKRLTQDPSQPASQAMLYGIGLTEEDMAKAQVGIVSTGYDGNTCNMHLNQLAEQVKSSVWKEGLVGLMYHTIGVSDGIANGTEGMRYSLASREIIADSIEAVAGAHYYDGLVTVVGCDKNMPGALIAMGRSNRP
;
A
#
# COMPACT_ATOMS: atom_id res chain seq x y z
N MET A 1 15.79 18.35 4.44
CA MET A 1 14.31 18.30 4.37
C MET A 1 13.88 17.06 5.12
N GLU A 2 12.95 17.15 6.06
CA GLU A 2 12.48 15.99 6.82
C GLU A 2 11.61 15.10 5.91
N LEU A 3 11.97 13.82 5.80
CA LEU A 3 11.30 12.87 4.91
C LEU A 3 10.16 12.11 5.61
N ASN A 4 10.30 11.81 6.90
CA ASN A 4 9.38 10.99 7.68
C ASN A 4 8.27 11.82 8.37
N LYS A 5 7.60 12.69 7.60
CA LYS A 5 6.63 13.68 8.10
C LYS A 5 5.47 13.07 8.89
N TYR A 6 5.04 11.87 8.52
CA TYR A 6 3.90 11.16 9.11
C TYR A 6 4.38 10.07 10.05
N SER A 7 5.30 9.20 9.63
CA SER A 7 5.67 8.01 10.40
C SER A 7 6.35 8.34 11.73
N LYS A 8 7.02 9.50 11.84
CA LYS A 8 7.59 10.01 13.10
C LYS A 8 6.57 10.11 14.24
N ARG A 9 5.28 10.26 13.91
CA ARG A 9 4.18 10.25 14.89
C ARG A 9 4.17 8.95 15.70
N LEU A 10 4.53 7.83 15.07
CA LEU A 10 4.58 6.51 15.68
C LEU A 10 6.00 6.14 16.11
N THR A 11 7.03 6.55 15.36
CA THR A 11 8.40 6.10 15.60
C THR A 11 9.18 6.94 16.59
N GLN A 12 8.84 8.23 16.77
CA GLN A 12 9.63 9.17 17.59
C GLN A 12 8.83 9.79 18.75
N ASP A 13 7.51 9.68 18.77
CA ASP A 13 6.70 10.19 19.89
C ASP A 13 6.82 9.27 21.11
N PRO A 14 7.34 9.75 22.26
CA PRO A 14 7.49 8.94 23.47
C PRO A 14 6.15 8.47 24.07
N SER A 15 5.02 9.08 23.68
CA SER A 15 3.68 8.63 24.05
C SER A 15 3.17 7.43 23.23
N GLN A 16 3.94 6.94 22.24
CA GLN A 16 3.58 5.80 21.39
C GLN A 16 4.46 4.54 21.60
N PRO A 17 4.73 4.10 22.84
CA PRO A 17 5.61 2.95 23.07
C PRO A 17 5.03 1.64 22.51
N ALA A 18 3.69 1.51 22.46
CA ALA A 18 3.04 0.33 21.89
C ALA A 18 3.25 0.24 20.36
N SER A 19 3.13 1.36 19.64
CA SER A 19 3.42 1.42 18.20
C SER A 19 4.88 1.05 17.94
N GLN A 20 5.80 1.60 18.73
CA GLN A 20 7.23 1.32 18.61
C GLN A 20 7.53 -0.17 18.84
N ALA A 21 6.94 -0.78 19.87
CA ALA A 21 7.09 -2.21 20.14
C ALA A 21 6.61 -3.08 18.98
N MET A 22 5.48 -2.74 18.35
CA MET A 22 4.97 -3.46 17.17
C MET A 22 5.91 -3.30 15.97
N LEU A 23 6.48 -2.11 15.78
CA LEU A 23 7.44 -1.83 14.69
C LEU A 23 8.77 -2.57 14.89
N TYR A 24 9.26 -2.67 16.12
CA TYR A 24 10.37 -3.58 16.45
C TYR A 24 9.99 -5.04 16.20
N GLY A 25 8.75 -5.43 16.54
CA GLY A 25 8.24 -6.78 16.35
C GLY A 25 8.19 -7.25 14.88
N ILE A 26 7.98 -6.32 13.93
CA ILE A 26 8.07 -6.62 12.49
C ILE A 26 9.50 -6.57 11.94
N GLY A 27 10.48 -6.27 12.79
CA GLY A 27 11.91 -6.32 12.46
C GLY A 27 12.57 -4.98 12.15
N LEU A 28 11.92 -3.83 12.41
CA LEU A 28 12.60 -2.54 12.28
C LEU A 28 13.66 -2.37 13.37
N THR A 29 14.80 -1.81 13.01
CA THR A 29 15.85 -1.42 13.96
C THR A 29 15.65 0.02 14.43
N GLU A 30 16.39 0.44 15.46
CA GLU A 30 16.38 1.83 15.93
C GLU A 30 16.77 2.82 14.80
N GLU A 31 17.69 2.43 13.91
CA GLU A 31 18.06 3.22 12.73
C GLU A 31 16.89 3.34 11.74
N ASP A 32 16.13 2.26 11.55
CA ASP A 32 14.98 2.26 10.64
C ASP A 32 13.83 3.15 11.14
N MET A 33 13.71 3.31 12.45
CA MET A 33 12.71 4.19 13.07
C MET A 33 12.90 5.68 12.69
N ALA A 34 14.09 6.06 12.23
CA ALA A 34 14.38 7.41 11.73
C ALA A 34 14.11 7.58 10.22
N LYS A 35 13.88 6.49 9.47
CA LYS A 35 13.66 6.52 8.02
C LYS A 35 12.20 6.79 7.69
N ALA A 36 11.94 7.35 6.52
CA ALA A 36 10.56 7.48 6.03
C ALA A 36 10.03 6.09 5.61
N GLN A 37 8.76 5.83 5.94
CA GLN A 37 8.09 4.56 5.69
C GLN A 37 7.22 4.68 4.43
N VAL A 38 7.42 3.78 3.48
CA VAL A 38 6.70 3.73 2.21
C VAL A 38 5.80 2.51 2.17
N GLY A 39 4.50 2.75 2.02
CA GLY A 39 3.50 1.70 1.81
C GLY A 39 3.54 1.20 0.36
N ILE A 40 3.84 -0.07 0.16
CA ILE A 40 3.91 -0.69 -1.17
C ILE A 40 2.66 -1.55 -1.37
N VAL A 41 1.74 -1.06 -2.21
CA VAL A 41 0.42 -1.67 -2.38
C VAL A 41 0.41 -2.55 -3.60
N SER A 42 0.18 -3.85 -3.44
CA SER A 42 -0.04 -4.74 -4.58
C SER A 42 -1.52 -5.11 -4.73
N THR A 43 -1.99 -5.15 -5.98
CA THR A 43 -3.28 -5.76 -6.34
C THR A 43 -3.11 -7.17 -6.91
N GLY A 44 -2.04 -7.87 -6.55
CA GLY A 44 -1.72 -9.20 -7.07
C GLY A 44 -2.57 -10.31 -6.48
N TYR A 45 -3.19 -11.11 -7.36
CA TYR A 45 -3.94 -12.33 -7.04
C TYR A 45 -3.94 -13.29 -8.24
N ASP A 46 -4.04 -14.59 -7.99
CA ASP A 46 -3.82 -15.64 -9.00
C ASP A 46 -4.94 -15.74 -10.04
N GLY A 47 -6.17 -15.34 -9.67
CA GLY A 47 -7.38 -15.51 -10.48
C GLY A 47 -7.52 -14.55 -11.67
N ASN A 48 -6.51 -13.77 -12.02
CA ASN A 48 -6.55 -12.86 -13.16
C ASN A 48 -5.16 -12.66 -13.77
N THR A 49 -5.04 -12.80 -15.09
CA THR A 49 -3.77 -12.65 -15.81
C THR A 49 -3.19 -11.23 -15.69
N CYS A 50 -4.05 -10.22 -15.56
CA CYS A 50 -3.64 -8.84 -15.32
C CYS A 50 -2.97 -8.63 -13.94
N ASN A 51 -3.16 -9.53 -12.97
CA ASN A 51 -2.77 -9.31 -11.57
C ASN A 51 -1.81 -10.37 -11.02
N MET A 52 -1.79 -11.59 -11.57
CA MET A 52 -1.01 -12.73 -11.04
C MET A 52 0.50 -12.46 -10.86
N HIS A 53 1.07 -11.49 -11.57
CA HIS A 53 2.50 -11.17 -11.53
C HIS A 53 2.84 -9.95 -10.66
N LEU A 54 1.84 -9.21 -10.14
CA LEU A 54 2.05 -7.93 -9.48
C LEU A 54 2.76 -8.07 -8.12
N ASN A 55 2.60 -9.19 -7.42
CA ASN A 55 3.31 -9.44 -6.16
C ASN A 55 4.83 -9.53 -6.38
N GLN A 56 5.27 -10.13 -7.49
CA GLN A 56 6.70 -10.19 -7.83
C GLN A 56 7.25 -8.81 -8.19
N LEU A 57 6.46 -7.96 -8.83
CA LEU A 57 6.84 -6.57 -9.09
C LEU A 57 6.91 -5.76 -7.78
N ALA A 58 5.97 -5.96 -6.87
CA ALA A 58 5.97 -5.30 -5.56
C ALA A 58 7.21 -5.69 -4.73
N GLU A 59 7.67 -6.95 -4.79
CA GLU A 59 8.93 -7.38 -4.16
C GLU A 59 10.16 -6.62 -4.70
N GLN A 60 10.20 -6.36 -6.01
CA GLN A 60 11.26 -5.57 -6.64
C GLN A 60 11.22 -4.10 -6.21
N VAL A 61 10.02 -3.52 -6.13
CA VAL A 61 9.80 -2.17 -5.58
C VAL A 61 10.29 -2.10 -4.13
N LYS A 62 9.88 -3.06 -3.29
CA LYS A 62 10.31 -3.14 -1.88
C LYS A 62 11.83 -3.20 -1.77
N SER A 63 12.47 -4.06 -2.55
CA SER A 63 13.93 -4.17 -2.59
C SER A 63 14.59 -2.84 -2.95
N SER A 64 13.99 -2.05 -3.85
CA SER A 64 14.53 -0.75 -4.26
C SER A 64 14.34 0.32 -3.20
N VAL A 65 13.16 0.38 -2.55
CA VAL A 65 12.89 1.30 -1.44
C VAL A 65 13.90 1.12 -0.30
N TRP A 66 14.19 -0.13 0.07
CA TRP A 66 15.19 -0.42 1.11
C TRP A 66 16.62 -0.04 0.69
N LYS A 67 16.98 -0.21 -0.59
CA LYS A 67 18.29 0.21 -1.12
C LYS A 67 18.48 1.73 -1.07
N GLU A 68 17.41 2.49 -1.22
CA GLU A 68 17.42 3.96 -1.15
C GLU A 68 17.37 4.50 0.29
N GLY A 69 17.55 3.65 1.30
CA GLY A 69 17.60 4.07 2.71
C GLY A 69 16.23 4.44 3.29
N LEU A 70 15.16 3.89 2.73
CA LEU A 70 13.78 4.03 3.22
C LEU A 70 13.25 2.69 3.74
N VAL A 71 12.15 2.72 4.50
CA VAL A 71 11.51 1.50 5.00
C VAL A 71 10.34 1.13 4.09
N GLY A 72 10.48 0.05 3.32
CA GLY A 72 9.42 -0.45 2.44
C GLY A 72 8.55 -1.52 3.11
N LEU A 73 7.28 -1.20 3.36
CA LEU A 73 6.30 -2.11 3.98
C LEU A 73 5.21 -2.45 2.97
N MET A 74 5.15 -3.72 2.57
CA MET A 74 4.22 -4.19 1.57
C MET A 74 2.89 -4.61 2.19
N TYR A 75 1.79 -4.27 1.52
CA TYR A 75 0.46 -4.77 1.81
C TYR A 75 -0.35 -4.93 0.52
N HIS A 76 -1.55 -5.50 0.65
CA HIS A 76 -2.38 -5.86 -0.50
C HIS A 76 -3.77 -5.24 -0.41
N THR A 77 -4.36 -5.01 -1.57
CA THR A 77 -5.79 -4.77 -1.71
C THR A 77 -6.40 -5.70 -2.77
N ILE A 78 -7.73 -5.70 -2.83
CA ILE A 78 -8.53 -6.59 -3.67
C ILE A 78 -8.46 -6.22 -5.16
N GLY A 79 -9.00 -7.10 -5.99
CA GLY A 79 -9.24 -6.85 -7.41
C GLY A 79 -10.34 -7.77 -7.94
N VAL A 80 -10.93 -7.40 -9.07
CA VAL A 80 -11.93 -8.19 -9.79
C VAL A 80 -11.51 -8.23 -11.26
N SER A 81 -11.74 -9.38 -11.93
CA SER A 81 -11.51 -9.50 -13.37
C SER A 81 -12.80 -9.22 -14.12
N ASP A 82 -12.86 -8.07 -14.80
CA ASP A 82 -13.99 -7.74 -15.68
C ASP A 82 -14.13 -8.78 -16.80
N GLY A 83 -13.02 -9.30 -17.31
CA GLY A 83 -13.02 -10.35 -18.33
C GLY A 83 -13.73 -11.64 -17.89
N ILE A 84 -13.62 -12.01 -16.61
CA ILE A 84 -14.34 -13.17 -16.04
C ILE A 84 -15.79 -12.81 -15.69
N ALA A 85 -16.02 -11.63 -15.12
CA ALA A 85 -17.34 -11.25 -14.62
C ALA A 85 -18.34 -10.85 -15.72
N ASN A 86 -17.84 -10.51 -16.93
CA ASN A 86 -18.65 -9.94 -18.00
C ASN A 86 -19.80 -10.87 -18.42
N GLY A 87 -21.00 -10.30 -18.58
CA GLY A 87 -22.21 -11.05 -18.92
C GLY A 87 -22.85 -11.82 -17.76
N THR A 88 -22.37 -11.66 -16.52
CA THR A 88 -22.94 -12.30 -15.32
C THR A 88 -23.37 -11.27 -14.27
N GLU A 89 -24.07 -11.70 -13.22
CA GLU A 89 -24.38 -10.85 -12.06
C GLU A 89 -23.12 -10.35 -11.34
N GLY A 90 -21.98 -11.03 -11.52
CA GLY A 90 -20.69 -10.63 -10.97
C GLY A 90 -20.24 -9.24 -11.46
N MET A 91 -20.66 -8.80 -12.64
CA MET A 91 -20.29 -7.49 -13.19
C MET A 91 -20.81 -6.33 -12.33
N ARG A 92 -21.83 -6.55 -11.47
CA ARG A 92 -22.31 -5.57 -10.48
C ARG A 92 -21.24 -5.18 -9.46
N TYR A 93 -20.23 -6.03 -9.23
CA TYR A 93 -19.15 -5.79 -8.28
C TYR A 93 -17.92 -5.11 -8.91
N SER A 94 -17.84 -5.03 -10.24
CA SER A 94 -16.68 -4.43 -10.93
C SER A 94 -16.47 -2.97 -10.53
N LEU A 95 -17.42 -2.09 -10.83
CA LEU A 95 -17.25 -0.66 -10.54
C LEU A 95 -17.14 -0.37 -9.04
N ALA A 96 -17.90 -1.09 -8.21
CA ALA A 96 -17.84 -0.97 -6.76
C ALA A 96 -16.44 -1.31 -6.20
N SER A 97 -15.71 -2.24 -6.83
CA SER A 97 -14.35 -2.59 -6.41
C SER A 97 -13.38 -1.41 -6.43
N ARG A 98 -13.60 -0.41 -7.30
CA ARG A 98 -12.78 0.82 -7.35
C ARG A 98 -12.77 1.55 -6.01
N GLU A 99 -13.95 1.72 -5.40
CA GLU A 99 -14.07 2.42 -4.11
C GLU A 99 -13.45 1.61 -2.99
N ILE A 100 -13.67 0.29 -2.98
CA ILE A 100 -13.08 -0.60 -1.97
C ILE A 100 -11.54 -0.54 -2.05
N ILE A 101 -10.98 -0.53 -3.26
CA ILE A 101 -9.54 -0.38 -3.47
C ILE A 101 -9.08 0.98 -2.93
N ALA A 102 -9.75 2.07 -3.28
CA ALA A 102 -9.39 3.40 -2.81
C ALA A 102 -9.41 3.49 -1.27
N ASP A 103 -10.52 3.07 -0.67
CA ASP A 103 -10.77 3.12 0.77
C ASP A 103 -9.78 2.23 1.54
N SER A 104 -9.45 1.05 1.01
CA SER A 104 -8.51 0.13 1.66
C SER A 104 -7.08 0.67 1.67
N ILE A 105 -6.62 1.31 0.59
CA ILE A 105 -5.30 1.94 0.51
C ILE A 105 -5.23 3.12 1.48
N GLU A 106 -6.25 3.98 1.44
CA GLU A 106 -6.38 5.13 2.34
C GLU A 106 -6.39 4.71 3.82
N ALA A 107 -7.15 3.66 4.15
CA ALA A 107 -7.25 3.15 5.51
C ALA A 107 -5.89 2.68 6.05
N VAL A 108 -5.15 1.89 5.27
CA VAL A 108 -3.83 1.39 5.70
C VAL A 108 -2.82 2.54 5.78
N ALA A 109 -2.73 3.38 4.74
CA ALA A 109 -1.79 4.50 4.71
C ALA A 109 -2.04 5.49 5.86
N GLY A 110 -3.32 5.76 6.15
CA GLY A 110 -3.75 6.62 7.25
C GLY A 110 -3.43 6.01 8.62
N ALA A 111 -3.84 4.77 8.86
CA ALA A 111 -3.67 4.10 10.14
C ALA A 111 -2.20 3.81 10.50
N HIS A 112 -1.38 3.48 9.50
CA HIS A 112 0.05 3.18 9.69
C HIS A 112 0.97 4.38 9.52
N TYR A 113 0.41 5.57 9.24
CA TYR A 113 1.18 6.82 9.10
C TYR A 113 2.32 6.73 8.06
N TYR A 114 2.12 5.99 6.97
CA TYR A 114 3.12 5.91 5.91
C TYR A 114 3.36 7.27 5.26
N ASP A 115 4.63 7.58 5.01
CA ASP A 115 5.07 8.87 4.47
C ASP A 115 4.83 9.00 2.96
N GLY A 116 4.78 7.86 2.27
CA GLY A 116 4.47 7.79 0.84
C GLY A 116 3.94 6.44 0.42
N LEU A 117 3.52 6.34 -0.84
CA LEU A 117 2.87 5.17 -1.42
C LEU A 117 3.46 4.81 -2.78
N VAL A 118 3.64 3.51 -3.02
CA VAL A 118 3.87 2.97 -4.36
C VAL A 118 2.82 1.91 -4.65
N THR A 119 1.93 2.17 -5.60
CA THR A 119 0.84 1.27 -5.96
C THR A 119 1.17 0.47 -7.22
N VAL A 120 1.16 -0.86 -7.11
CA VAL A 120 1.41 -1.82 -8.19
C VAL A 120 0.07 -2.41 -8.64
N VAL A 121 -0.43 -1.87 -9.75
CA VAL A 121 -1.80 -2.08 -10.28
C VAL A 121 -1.77 -2.65 -11.70
N GLY A 122 -2.89 -3.23 -12.15
CA GLY A 122 -2.95 -3.91 -13.46
C GLY A 122 -4.31 -3.83 -14.17
N CYS A 123 -5.36 -4.43 -13.60
CA CYS A 123 -6.69 -4.53 -14.23
C CYS A 123 -7.62 -3.33 -13.98
N ASP A 124 -8.04 -2.63 -15.04
CA ASP A 124 -9.11 -1.62 -15.10
C ASP A 124 -9.34 -0.82 -13.79
N LYS A 125 -10.19 -1.33 -12.86
CA LYS A 125 -10.65 -0.62 -11.66
C LYS A 125 -9.59 -0.39 -10.58
N ASN A 126 -8.50 -1.16 -10.57
CA ASN A 126 -7.41 -0.93 -9.60
C ASN A 126 -6.62 0.35 -9.88
N MET A 127 -6.38 0.70 -11.14
CA MET A 127 -5.65 1.92 -11.51
C MET A 127 -6.32 3.19 -10.98
N PRO A 128 -7.61 3.48 -11.27
CA PRO A 128 -8.26 4.67 -10.72
C PRO A 128 -8.48 4.56 -9.21
N GLY A 129 -8.72 3.36 -8.64
CA GLY A 129 -8.83 3.18 -7.19
C GLY A 129 -7.56 3.63 -6.46
N ALA A 130 -6.39 3.22 -6.95
CA ALA A 130 -5.10 3.67 -6.43
C ALA A 130 -4.90 5.18 -6.55
N LEU A 131 -5.19 5.77 -7.71
CA LEU A 131 -5.05 7.22 -7.91
C LEU A 131 -5.99 8.04 -7.01
N ILE A 132 -7.22 7.57 -6.77
CA ILE A 132 -8.15 8.19 -5.82
C ILE A 132 -7.55 8.17 -4.42
N ALA A 133 -7.03 7.02 -3.96
CA ALA A 133 -6.41 6.90 -2.64
C ALA A 133 -5.20 7.82 -2.47
N MET A 134 -4.34 7.91 -3.49
CA MET A 134 -3.18 8.80 -3.50
C MET A 134 -3.62 10.27 -3.46
N GLY A 135 -4.64 10.64 -4.23
CA GLY A 135 -5.21 11.99 -4.23
C GLY A 135 -5.84 12.38 -2.89
N ARG A 136 -6.57 11.46 -2.25
CA ARG A 136 -7.16 11.67 -0.91
C ARG A 136 -6.09 11.78 0.18
N SER A 137 -5.06 10.93 0.12
CA SER A 137 -3.95 10.94 1.08
C SER A 137 -3.06 12.17 0.92
N ASN A 138 -2.91 12.66 -0.31
CA ASN A 138 -2.02 13.76 -0.69
C ASN A 138 -0.59 13.58 -0.12
N ARG A 139 -0.06 12.37 -0.31
CA ARG A 139 1.31 11.97 0.08
C ARG A 139 2.09 11.56 -1.18
N PRO A 140 3.42 11.73 -1.19
CA PRO A 140 4.27 11.27 -2.29
C PRO A 140 4.07 9.80 -2.66
#